data_AF-A0A832F656-F1
#
_entry.id   AF-A0A832F656-F1
#
_cell.length_a   1.000
_cell.length_b   1.000
_cell.length_c   1.000
_cell.angle_alpha   90.00
_cell.angle_beta   90.00
_cell.angle_gamma   90.00
#
_symmetry.space_group_name_H-M   'P 1'
#
loop_
_entity.id
_entity.type
_entity.pdbx_description
1 polymer ?
#
loop_
_entity_poly.entity_id
_entity_poly.type
_entity_poly.pdbx_seq_one_letter_code
_entity_poly.pdbx_strand_id
1 'polypeptide(L)'
;MTISKDGFNLTEFEEQWTDLGKNICQAIYVHPDVQKLKNSLVKNGFLTLEEKSKFIDICDKTKYDIIYDKYGGAESDGYKSFSEQWRMWFQAKGVESQKNRSQRSSVDHILFGSTPDPVEFLLHFEHEMLGSMKPKQS
;
A
#
# COMPACT_ATOMS: atom_id res chain seq x y z
N MET A 1 -2.64 -14.82 18.92
CA MET A 1 -3.91 -14.10 18.71
C MET A 1 -3.90 -12.89 19.61
N THR A 2 -3.74 -11.69 19.05
CA THR A 2 -3.74 -10.45 19.83
C THR A 2 -5.13 -9.83 19.74
N ILE A 3 -5.89 -9.94 20.81
CA ILE A 3 -7.26 -9.42 20.90
C ILE A 3 -7.17 -8.04 21.59
N SER A 4 -7.79 -7.02 20.99
CA SER A 4 -7.90 -5.70 21.64
C SER A 4 -8.80 -5.79 22.88
N LYS A 5 -8.84 -4.72 23.69
CA LYS A 5 -9.72 -4.68 24.88
C LYS A 5 -11.21 -4.87 24.56
N ASP A 6 -11.61 -4.70 23.30
CA ASP A 6 -13.01 -4.72 22.85
C ASP A 6 -13.39 -6.01 22.09
N GLY A 7 -12.54 -7.05 22.14
CA GLY A 7 -12.81 -8.32 21.43
C GLY A 7 -12.46 -8.30 19.93
N PHE A 8 -11.92 -7.19 19.42
CA PHE A 8 -11.45 -7.07 18.05
C PHE A 8 -10.13 -7.84 17.83
N ASN A 9 -10.09 -8.65 16.78
CA ASN A 9 -8.93 -9.46 16.43
C ASN A 9 -7.95 -8.67 15.56
N LEU A 10 -6.92 -8.10 16.18
CA LEU A 10 -5.93 -7.26 15.49
C LEU A 10 -5.17 -8.02 14.41
N THR A 11 -4.88 -9.30 14.65
CA THR A 11 -4.14 -10.15 13.71
C THR A 11 -4.95 -10.40 12.44
N GLU A 12 -6.23 -10.76 12.60
CA GLU A 12 -7.11 -11.04 11.46
C GLU A 12 -7.36 -9.78 10.62
N PHE A 13 -7.56 -8.62 11.26
CA PHE A 13 -7.65 -7.36 10.52
C PHE A 13 -6.36 -7.03 9.78
N GLU A 14 -5.20 -7.22 10.41
CA GLU A 14 -3.90 -6.97 9.78
C GLU A 14 -3.68 -7.85 8.55
N GLU A 15 -4.07 -9.12 8.60
CA GLU A 15 -4.02 -10.04 7.46
C GLU A 15 -4.93 -9.56 6.32
N GLN A 16 -6.20 -9.24 6.63
CA GLN A 16 -7.16 -8.74 5.64
C GLN A 16 -6.72 -7.41 5.02
N TRP A 17 -6.15 -6.52 5.83
CA TRP A 17 -5.66 -5.21 5.40
C TRP A 17 -4.38 -5.36 4.56
N THR A 18 -3.49 -6.27 4.94
CA THR A 18 -2.27 -6.61 4.16
C THR A 18 -2.63 -7.13 2.77
N ASP A 19 -3.59 -8.05 2.67
CA ASP A 19 -4.00 -8.59 1.38
C ASP A 19 -4.69 -7.54 0.50
N LEU A 20 -5.49 -6.65 1.10
CA LEU A 20 -6.03 -5.50 0.37
C LEU A 20 -4.94 -4.53 -0.07
N GLY A 21 -3.94 -4.27 0.78
CA GLY A 21 -2.77 -3.45 0.46
C GLY A 21 -1.98 -4.01 -0.71
N LYS A 22 -1.75 -5.33 -0.76
CA LYS A 22 -1.12 -6.01 -1.91
C LYS A 22 -1.92 -5.81 -3.20
N ASN A 23 -3.26 -5.94 -3.12
CA ASN A 23 -4.13 -5.71 -4.27
C ASN A 23 -4.04 -4.25 -4.77
N ILE A 24 -4.05 -3.27 -3.85
CA ILE A 24 -3.87 -1.86 -4.17
C ILE A 24 -2.52 -1.61 -4.85
N CYS A 25 -1.43 -2.11 -4.28
CA CYS A 25 -0.09 -1.99 -4.87
C CYS A 25 -0.03 -2.62 -6.28
N GLN A 26 -0.62 -3.80 -6.47
CA GLN A 26 -0.69 -4.46 -7.78
C GLN A 26 -1.48 -3.63 -8.79
N ALA A 27 -2.65 -3.12 -8.40
CA ALA A 27 -3.49 -2.28 -9.26
C ALA A 27 -2.79 -0.98 -9.68
N ILE A 28 -2.09 -0.32 -8.74
CA ILE A 28 -1.26 0.85 -9.03
C ILE A 28 -0.19 0.48 -10.05
N TYR A 29 0.53 -0.62 -9.82
CA TYR A 29 1.65 -1.01 -10.66
C TYR A 29 1.22 -1.26 -12.11
N VAL A 30 0.13 -2.00 -12.33
CA VAL A 30 -0.33 -2.33 -13.68
C VAL A 30 -1.06 -1.17 -14.37
N HIS A 31 -1.26 -0.03 -13.70
CA HIS A 31 -1.92 1.12 -14.29
C HIS A 31 -1.15 1.65 -15.51
N PRO A 32 -1.79 1.87 -16.68
CA PRO A 32 -1.08 2.23 -17.91
C PRO A 32 -0.21 3.48 -17.79
N ASP A 33 -0.68 4.49 -17.05
CA ASP A 33 0.12 5.69 -16.83
C ASP A 33 1.30 5.47 -15.88
N VAL A 34 1.20 4.57 -14.91
CA VAL A 34 2.32 4.19 -14.04
C VAL A 34 3.39 3.44 -14.85
N GLN A 35 2.98 2.61 -15.81
CA GLN A 35 3.91 1.96 -16.74
C GLN A 35 4.64 2.98 -17.65
N LYS A 36 3.97 4.05 -18.07
CA LYS A 36 4.64 5.17 -18.77
C LYS A 36 5.69 5.85 -17.87
N LEU A 37 5.36 6.07 -16.60
CA LEU A 37 6.30 6.64 -15.62
C LEU A 37 7.50 5.72 -15.38
N LYS A 38 7.29 4.39 -15.29
CA LYS A 38 8.38 3.39 -15.21
C LYS A 38 9.31 3.52 -16.40
N ASN A 39 8.77 3.64 -17.61
CA ASN A 39 9.57 3.78 -18.83
C ASN A 39 10.35 5.11 -18.85
N SER A 40 9.73 6.23 -18.42
CA SER A 40 10.45 7.52 -18.25
C SER A 40 11.61 7.37 -17.28
N LEU A 41 11.39 6.74 -16.12
CA LEU A 41 12.41 6.53 -15.09
C LEU A 41 13.57 5.68 -15.62
N VAL A 42 13.28 4.55 -16.29
CA VAL A 42 14.31 3.68 -16.88
C VAL A 42 15.11 4.41 -17.97
N LYS A 43 14.45 5.24 -18.78
CA LYS A 43 15.09 5.98 -19.87
C LYS A 43 15.97 7.14 -19.37
N ASN A 44 15.47 7.92 -18.42
CA ASN A 44 16.07 9.19 -18.02
C ASN A 44 16.91 9.07 -16.73
N GLY A 45 16.73 8.00 -15.96
CA GLY A 45 17.35 7.79 -14.65
C GLY A 45 16.69 8.56 -13.50
N PHE A 46 15.67 9.37 -13.76
CA PHE A 46 14.93 10.12 -12.75
C PHE A 46 13.48 10.39 -13.20
N LEU A 47 12.62 10.76 -12.23
CA LEU A 47 11.29 11.32 -12.46
C LEU A 47 11.28 12.81 -12.16
N THR A 48 10.59 13.58 -12.99
CA THR A 48 10.29 14.99 -12.74
C THR A 48 9.30 15.17 -11.58
N LEU A 49 9.18 16.38 -11.06
CA LEU A 49 8.20 16.69 -10.00
C LEU A 49 6.75 16.43 -10.46
N GLU A 50 6.44 16.78 -11.71
CA GLU A 50 5.12 16.54 -12.30
C GLU A 50 4.80 15.04 -12.40
N GLU A 51 5.77 14.24 -12.85
CA GLU A 51 5.64 12.78 -12.92
C GLU A 51 5.44 12.16 -11.53
N LYS A 52 6.16 12.64 -10.51
CA LYS A 52 5.96 12.20 -9.12
C LYS A 52 4.57 12.58 -8.59
N SER A 53 4.10 13.80 -8.88
CA SER A 53 2.74 14.22 -8.51
C SER A 53 1.69 13.33 -9.18
N LYS A 54 1.85 13.05 -10.47
CA LYS A 54 0.95 12.18 -11.22
C LYS A 54 0.91 10.76 -10.64
N PHE A 55 2.05 10.23 -10.20
CA PHE A 55 2.10 8.94 -9.51
C PHE A 55 1.27 8.97 -8.21
N ILE A 56 1.43 10.02 -7.39
CA ILE A 56 0.69 10.18 -6.14
C ILE A 56 -0.83 10.22 -6.40
N ASP A 57 -1.27 10.98 -7.41
CA ASP A 57 -2.69 11.06 -7.78
C ASP A 57 -3.26 9.69 -8.18
N ILE A 58 -2.49 8.90 -8.93
CA ILE A 58 -2.89 7.54 -9.32
C ILE A 58 -2.96 6.63 -8.09
N CYS A 59 -1.99 6.72 -7.17
CA CYS A 59 -2.00 5.94 -5.92
C CYS A 59 -3.25 6.24 -5.09
N ASP A 60 -3.56 7.51 -4.87
CA ASP A 60 -4.70 7.92 -4.04
C ASP A 60 -6.02 7.52 -4.67
N LYS A 61 -6.17 7.74 -5.99
CA LYS A 61 -7.37 7.32 -6.71
C LYS A 61 -7.56 5.80 -6.69
N THR A 62 -6.52 5.03 -7.02
CA THR A 62 -6.60 3.56 -7.04
C THR A 62 -6.92 2.99 -5.67
N LYS A 63 -6.28 3.53 -4.62
CA LYS A 63 -6.57 3.16 -3.22
C LYS A 63 -8.02 3.44 -2.87
N TYR A 64 -8.52 4.64 -3.20
CA TYR A 64 -9.90 5.01 -2.92
C TYR A 64 -10.90 4.12 -3.67
N ASP A 65 -10.70 3.92 -4.98
CA ASP A 65 -11.60 3.11 -5.82
C ASP A 65 -11.72 1.68 -5.27
N ILE A 66 -10.61 1.04 -4.88
CA ILE A 66 -10.61 -0.31 -4.32
C ILE A 66 -11.27 -0.37 -2.93
N ILE A 67 -11.03 0.62 -2.07
CA ILE A 67 -11.68 0.70 -0.76
C ILE A 67 -13.18 0.94 -0.92
N TYR A 68 -13.57 1.81 -1.86
CA TYR A 68 -14.96 2.10 -2.19
C TYR A 68 -15.67 0.85 -2.68
N ASP A 69 -15.08 0.10 -3.61
CA ASP A 69 -15.66 -1.13 -4.16
C ASP A 69 -15.88 -2.19 -3.07
N LYS A 70 -14.98 -2.28 -2.08
CA LYS A 70 -15.06 -3.29 -1.01
C LYS A 70 -15.97 -2.88 0.15
N TYR A 71 -15.94 -1.62 0.56
CA TYR A 71 -16.58 -1.16 1.79
C TYR A 71 -17.69 -0.14 1.57
N GLY A 72 -17.86 0.36 0.36
CA GLY A 72 -18.78 1.44 0.00
C GLY A 72 -18.17 2.84 0.18
N GLY A 73 -18.95 3.86 -0.16
CA GLY A 73 -18.56 5.26 0.01
C GLY A 73 -18.37 5.66 1.48
N ALA A 74 -17.75 6.82 1.71
CA ALA A 74 -17.35 7.28 3.04
C ALA A 74 -18.49 7.31 4.09
N GLU A 75 -19.73 7.53 3.63
CA GLU A 75 -20.92 7.57 4.50
C GLU A 75 -21.52 6.21 4.82
N SER A 76 -21.09 5.15 4.12
CA SER A 76 -21.59 3.79 4.32
C SER A 76 -21.12 3.19 5.65
N ASP A 77 -21.92 2.28 6.20
CA ASP A 77 -21.59 1.58 7.44
C ASP A 77 -20.33 0.70 7.27
N GLY A 78 -20.12 0.15 6.07
CA GLY A 78 -18.93 -0.63 5.74
C GLY A 78 -17.64 0.21 5.84
N TYR A 79 -17.63 1.39 5.21
CA TYR A 79 -16.48 2.29 5.28
C TYR A 79 -16.22 2.79 6.71
N LYS A 80 -17.28 3.14 7.45
CA LYS A 80 -17.17 3.58 8.86
C LYS A 80 -16.58 2.47 9.74
N SER A 81 -17.04 1.23 9.56
CA SER A 81 -16.51 0.06 10.28
C SER A 81 -15.05 -0.19 9.95
N PHE A 82 -14.67 -0.20 8.66
CA PHE A 82 -13.29 -0.33 8.23
C PHE A 82 -12.39 0.77 8.82
N SER A 83 -12.83 2.02 8.77
CA SER A 83 -12.08 3.17 9.29
C SER A 83 -11.82 3.06 10.79
N GLU A 84 -12.81 2.59 11.54
CA GLU A 84 -12.68 2.37 12.99
C GLU A 84 -11.71 1.23 13.31
N GLN A 85 -11.84 0.10 12.61
CA GLN A 85 -10.93 -1.05 12.77
C GLN A 85 -9.48 -0.67 12.41
N TRP A 86 -9.29 0.09 11.33
CA TRP A 86 -7.99 0.64 10.94
C TRP A 86 -7.41 1.54 12.03
N ARG A 87 -8.23 2.44 12.60
CA ARG A 87 -7.83 3.33 13.69
C ARG A 87 -7.37 2.54 14.93
N MET A 88 -8.13 1.52 15.33
CA MET A 88 -7.78 0.66 16.46
C MET A 88 -6.47 -0.11 16.21
N TRP A 89 -6.32 -0.69 15.01
CA TRP A 89 -5.09 -1.36 14.60
C TRP A 89 -3.89 -0.42 14.59
N PHE A 90 -4.04 0.77 14.00
CA PHE A 90 -2.97 1.77 13.91
C PHE A 90 -2.52 2.23 15.29
N GLN A 91 -3.44 2.45 16.24
CA GLN A 91 -3.09 2.82 17.62
C GLN A 91 -2.31 1.71 18.32
N ALA A 92 -2.69 0.44 18.10
CA ALA A 92 -1.99 -0.70 18.69
C ALA A 92 -0.57 -0.89 18.09
N LYS A 93 -0.39 -0.62 16.81
CA LYS A 93 0.89 -0.78 16.08
C LYS A 93 1.76 0.48 16.05
N GLY A 94 1.20 1.63 16.41
CA GLY A 94 1.79 2.96 16.18
C GLY A 94 3.17 3.13 16.82
N VAL A 95 3.39 2.55 18.00
CA VAL A 95 4.67 2.64 18.75
C VAL A 95 5.80 1.85 18.09
N GLU A 96 5.51 0.75 17.40
CA GLU A 96 6.49 -0.01 16.61
C GLU A 96 6.73 0.62 15.23
N SER A 97 5.67 1.14 14.60
CA SER A 97 5.73 1.68 13.25
C SER A 97 6.67 2.90 13.11
N GLN A 98 6.83 3.71 14.16
CA GLN A 98 7.69 4.89 14.14
C GLN A 98 9.18 4.55 14.09
N LYS A 99 9.60 3.38 14.60
CA LYS A 99 11.02 2.99 14.70
C LYS A 99 11.61 2.54 13.36
N ASN A 100 10.79 2.03 12.44
CA ASN A 100 11.23 1.40 11.19
C ASN A 100 10.76 2.14 9.93
N ARG A 101 10.51 3.46 10.03
CA ARG A 101 9.89 4.25 8.95
C ARG A 101 10.70 4.26 7.64
N SER A 102 12.01 4.06 7.70
CA SER A 102 12.93 4.03 6.54
C SER A 102 13.06 2.66 5.86
N GLN A 103 12.41 1.60 6.37
CA GLN A 103 12.47 0.23 5.83
C GLN A 103 11.09 -0.30 5.41
N ARG A 104 10.12 0.58 5.19
CA ARG A 104 8.75 0.18 4.88
C ARG A 104 8.65 -0.31 3.45
N SER A 105 8.03 -1.47 3.28
CA SER A 105 7.67 -1.97 1.96
C SER A 105 6.59 -1.10 1.31
N SER A 106 6.38 -1.24 0.00
CA SER A 106 5.27 -0.57 -0.69
C SER A 106 3.91 -0.84 -0.04
N VAL A 107 3.69 -2.06 0.47
CA VAL A 107 2.46 -2.44 1.16
C VAL A 107 2.35 -1.71 2.50
N ASP A 108 3.42 -1.65 3.30
CA ASP A 108 3.42 -0.92 4.58
C ASP A 108 3.05 0.54 4.40
N HIS A 109 3.51 1.16 3.30
CA HIS A 109 3.11 2.53 2.99
C HIS A 109 1.58 2.65 2.90
N ILE A 110 0.91 1.76 2.17
CA ILE A 110 -0.55 1.71 2.09
C ILE A 110 -1.18 1.44 3.46
N LEU A 111 -0.66 0.46 4.21
CA LEU A 111 -1.26 0.07 5.49
C LEU A 111 -1.29 1.21 6.50
N PHE A 112 -0.23 2.02 6.52
CA PHE A 112 -0.09 3.18 7.40
C PHE A 112 -0.61 4.50 6.78
N GLY A 113 -1.35 4.43 5.67
CA GLY A 113 -2.02 5.60 5.07
C GLY A 113 -1.08 6.57 4.35
N SER A 114 0.09 6.12 3.93
CA SER A 114 1.07 6.90 3.18
C SER A 114 1.21 6.42 1.74
N THR A 115 1.74 7.29 0.88
CA THR A 115 2.06 6.93 -0.51
C THR A 115 3.48 6.36 -0.56
N PRO A 116 3.71 5.24 -1.27
CA PRO A 116 5.07 4.75 -1.54
C PRO A 116 5.91 5.80 -2.27
N ASP A 117 7.23 5.79 -2.08
CA ASP A 117 8.11 6.61 -2.91
C ASP A 117 8.02 6.14 -4.38
N PRO A 118 7.78 7.05 -5.35
CA PRO A 118 7.58 6.65 -6.74
C PRO A 118 8.77 5.90 -7.36
N VAL A 119 10.00 6.30 -7.02
CA VAL A 119 11.21 5.70 -7.61
C VAL A 119 11.46 4.33 -7.01
N GLU A 120 11.44 4.23 -5.69
CA GLU A 120 11.62 2.96 -4.97
C GLU A 120 10.54 1.95 -5.40
N PHE A 121 9.27 2.38 -5.41
CA PHE A 121 8.16 1.55 -5.84
C PHE A 121 8.38 1.03 -7.27
N LEU A 122 8.62 1.91 -8.25
CA LEU A 122 8.69 1.50 -9.66
C LEU A 122 9.87 0.57 -9.98
N LEU A 123 11.00 0.73 -9.29
CA LEU A 123 12.21 -0.07 -9.52
C LEU A 123 12.18 -1.40 -8.76
N HIS A 124 11.56 -1.43 -7.57
CA HIS A 124 11.65 -2.58 -6.67
C HIS A 124 10.34 -3.36 -6.53
N PHE A 125 9.22 -2.87 -7.08
CA PHE A 125 7.91 -3.51 -6.97
C PHE A 125 7.92 -5.02 -7.28
N GLU A 126 8.49 -5.43 -8.42
CA GLU A 126 8.51 -6.84 -8.83
C GLU A 126 9.28 -7.70 -7.83
N HIS A 127 10.40 -7.18 -7.32
CA HIS A 127 11.20 -7.86 -6.31
C HIS A 127 10.48 -7.93 -4.94
N GLU A 128 9.81 -6.85 -4.54
CA GLU A 128 9.03 -6.79 -3.30
C GLU A 128 7.80 -7.72 -3.33
N MET A 129 7.09 -7.77 -4.45
CA MET A 129 5.78 -8.42 -4.55
C MET A 129 5.83 -9.87 -5.03
N LEU A 130 6.78 -10.22 -5.90
CA LEU A 130 6.98 -11.60 -6.37
C LEU A 130 8.02 -12.34 -5.52
N GLY A 131 8.78 -11.60 -4.70
CA GLY A 131 9.95 -12.11 -3.98
C GLY A 131 11.06 -12.48 -4.96
N SER A 132 12.31 -12.36 -4.53
CA SER A 132 13.14 -13.53 -4.24
C SER A 132 13.00 -14.81 -5.09
N MET A 133 12.66 -14.75 -6.37
CA MET A 133 12.91 -15.80 -7.34
C MET A 133 14.41 -15.79 -7.65
N LYS A 134 15.22 -16.15 -6.66
CA LYS A 134 16.54 -16.69 -6.99
C LYS A 134 16.25 -17.91 -7.87
N PRO A 135 16.77 -17.98 -9.11
CA PRO A 135 16.88 -19.29 -9.74
C PRO A 135 17.65 -20.16 -8.75
N LYS A 136 17.14 -21.37 -8.46
CA LYS A 136 18.00 -22.40 -7.87
C LYS A 136 19.22 -22.46 -8.78
N GLN A 137 20.37 -22.02 -8.27
CA GLN A 137 21.64 -22.33 -8.93
C GLN A 137 21.73 -23.86 -8.92
N SER A 138 21.68 -24.41 -10.12
CA SER A 138 21.88 -25.83 -10.41
C SER A 138 23.22 -26.33 -9.90
#